data_AF-A0A3N1YDT2-F1
#
_entry.id   AF-A0A3N1YDT2-F1
#
_cell.length_a   1.000
_cell.length_b   1.000
_cell.length_c   1.000
_cell.angle_alpha   90.00
_cell.angle_beta   90.00
_cell.angle_gamma   90.00
#
_symmetry.space_group_name_H-M   'P 1'
#
loop_
_entity.id
_entity.type
_entity.pdbx_description
1 polymer ?
#
loop_
_entity_poly.entity_id
_entity_poly.type
_entity_poly.pdbx_seq_one_letter_code
_entity_poly.pdbx_strand_id
1 'polypeptide(L)' 'MVVMWIVVGVVVAIAALLTVLEVQNRRRAKRLAHLEPVDPTLGARSLADAEAAHSMTEGLAKSAHPGITGAGGGLAGS' A
#
# COMPACT_ATOMS: atom_id res chain seq x y z
N MET A 1 3.37 22.97 -12.34
CA MET A 1 4.60 22.81 -11.52
C MET A 1 4.30 22.37 -10.09
N VAL A 2 3.45 23.07 -9.32
CA VAL A 2 3.19 22.74 -7.89
C VAL A 2 2.67 21.30 -7.69
N VAL A 3 1.67 20.87 -8.47
CA VAL A 3 1.10 19.51 -8.38
C VAL A 3 2.16 18.43 -8.63
N MET A 4 3.07 18.66 -9.59
CA MET A 4 4.17 17.72 -9.89
C MET A 4 5.08 17.53 -8.68
N TRP A 5 5.42 18.60 -7.96
CA TRP A 5 6.24 18.53 -6.75
C TRP A 5 5.56 17.79 -5.61
N ILE A 6 4.23 17.95 -5.46
CA ILE A 6 3.45 17.20 -4.46
C ILE A 6 3.54 15.70 -4.77
N VAL A 7 3.30 15.30 -6.02
CA VAL A 7 3.37 13.89 -6.43
C VAL A 7 4.76 13.31 -6.17
N VAL A 8 5.83 14.02 -6.55
CA VAL A 8 7.21 13.59 -6.27
C VAL A 8 7.44 13.45 -4.76
N GLY A 9 6.99 14.42 -3.96
CA GLY A 9 7.11 14.37 -2.51
C GLY A 9 6.41 13.14 -1.91
N VAL A 10 5.21 12.81 -2.38
CA VAL A 10 4.45 11.63 -1.93
C VAL A 10 5.19 10.34 -2.31
N VAL A 11 5.67 10.21 -3.55
CA VAL A 11 6.42 9.03 -3.99
C VAL A 11 7.70 8.84 -3.17
N VAL A 12 8.45 9.92 -2.94
CA VAL A 12 9.66 9.88 -2.11
C VAL A 12 9.34 9.49 -0.67
N ALA A 13 8.26 10.04 -0.08
CA ALA A 13 7.83 9.70 1.26
C ALA A 13 7.46 8.21 1.40
N ILE A 14 6.71 7.66 0.44
CA ILE A 14 6.34 6.23 0.41
C ILE A 14 7.60 5.36 0.31
N ALA A 15 8.53 5.69 -0.60
CA ALA A 15 9.78 4.96 -0.74
C ALA A 15 10.62 4.98 0.55
N ALA A 16 10.72 6.14 1.21
CA ALA A 16 11.41 6.28 2.49
C ALA A 16 10.75 5.40 3.58
N LEU A 17 9.42 5.43 3.68
CA LEU A 17 8.67 4.59 4.62
C LEU A 17 8.94 3.09 4.39
N LEU A 18 8.85 2.62 3.14
CA LEU A 18 9.12 1.22 2.79
C LEU A 18 10.56 0.81 3.14
N THR A 19 11.55 1.67 2.88
CA THR A 19 12.94 1.37 3.23
C THR A 19 13.16 1.28 4.74
N VAL A 20 12.52 2.14 5.54
CA VAL A 20 12.58 2.08 7.00
C VAL A 20 11.96 0.79 7.51
N LEU A 21 10.79 0.42 7.00
CA LEU A 21 10.10 -0.83 7.33
C LEU A 21 10.99 -2.03 7.02
N GLU A 22 11.63 -2.07 5.85
CA GLU A 22 12.54 -3.14 5.45
C GLU A 22 13.76 -3.24 6.40
N VAL A 23 14.36 -2.10 6.78
CA VAL A 23 15.48 -2.07 7.72
C VAL A 23 15.06 -2.55 9.10
N GLN A 24 13.89 -2.12 9.58
CA GLN A 24 13.33 -2.60 10.84
C GLN A 24 13.04 -4.09 10.79
N ASN A 25 12.44 -4.57 9.70
CA ASN A 25 12.09 -5.97 9.51
C ASN A 25 13.34 -6.85 9.47
N ARG A 26 14.40 -6.43 8.77
CA ARG A 26 15.70 -7.12 8.78
C ARG A 26 16.35 -7.13 10.15
N ARG A 27 16.28 -6.01 10.89
CA ARG A 27 16.80 -5.94 12.26
C ARG A 27 16.00 -6.83 13.20
N ARG A 28 14.68 -6.88 13.05
CA ARG A 28 13.77 -7.73 13.82
C ARG A 28 14.01 -9.21 13.51
N ALA A 29 14.14 -9.57 12.24
CA ALA A 29 14.46 -10.92 11.79
C ALA A 29 15.81 -11.41 12.34
N LYS A 30 16.86 -10.58 12.30
CA LYS A 30 18.16 -10.92 12.92
C LYS A 30 18.07 -11.12 14.44
N ARG A 31 17.21 -10.35 15.12
CA ARG A 31 16.94 -10.49 16.56
C ARG A 31 15.98 -11.62 16.88
N LEU A 32 15.24 -12.16 15.92
CA LEU A 32 14.32 -13.27 16.14
C LEU A 32 14.89 -14.59 15.61
N ALA A 33 16.00 -14.55 14.87
CA ALA A 33 16.67 -15.73 14.29
C ALA A 33 17.16 -16.76 15.32
N HIS A 34 17.25 -16.40 16.60
CA HIS A 34 17.61 -17.30 17.69
C HIS A 34 16.39 -17.82 18.47
N LEU A 35 15.20 -17.31 18.16
CA LEU A 35 13.93 -17.83 18.66
C LEU A 35 13.35 -18.71 17.55
N GLU A 36 12.76 -19.84 17.95
CA GLU A 36 12.17 -20.90 17.12
C GLU A 36 11.36 -20.37 15.90
N PRO A 37 11.24 -21.13 14.79
CA PRO A 37 10.72 -20.64 13.52
C PRO A 37 9.42 -19.86 13.69
N VAL A 38 9.45 -18.58 13.26
CA VAL A 38 8.28 -17.71 13.26
C VAL A 38 7.16 -18.42 12.49
N ASP A 39 6.05 -18.66 13.18
CA ASP A 39 4.88 -19.38 12.64
C ASP A 39 4.38 -18.66 11.36
N PRO A 40 4.42 -19.32 10.19
CA PRO A 40 4.09 -18.70 8.90
C PRO A 40 2.63 -18.23 8.81
N THR A 41 1.75 -18.73 9.70
CA THR A 41 0.35 -18.33 9.74
C THR A 41 0.15 -16.87 10.19
N LEU A 42 1.06 -16.32 10.99
CA LEU A 42 1.03 -14.91 11.39
C LEU A 42 1.29 -13.97 10.21
N GLY A 43 2.21 -14.34 9.31
CA GLY A 43 2.48 -13.59 8.08
C GLY A 43 1.32 -13.66 7.09
N ALA A 44 0.68 -14.82 6.98
CA ALA A 44 -0.51 -14.97 6.12
C ALA A 44 -1.70 -14.13 6.61
N ARG A 45 -1.91 -14.06 7.93
CA ARG A 45 -2.98 -13.25 8.54
C ARG A 45 -2.72 -11.75 8.37
N SER A 46 -1.50 -11.29 8.58
CA SER A 46 -1.19 -9.86 8.40
C SER A 46 -1.31 -9.42 6.94
N LEU A 47 -1.02 -10.31 5.99
CA LEU A 47 -1.21 -10.06 4.56
C LEU A 47 -2.70 -10.00 4.20
N ALA A 48 -3.51 -10.91 4.75
CA ALA A 48 -4.96 -10.89 4.59
C ALA A 48 -5.61 -9.62 5.19
N ASP A 49 -5.14 -9.16 6.36
CA ASP A 49 -5.61 -7.92 6.98
C ASP A 49 -5.23 -6.68 6.16
N ALA A 50 -4.01 -6.66 5.59
CA ALA A 50 -3.56 -5.58 4.72
C ALA A 50 -4.39 -5.50 3.42
N GLU A 51 -4.73 -6.65 2.86
CA GLU A 51 -5.54 -6.75 1.64
C GLU A 51 -7.00 -6.37 1.90
N ALA A 52 -7.55 -6.74 3.07
CA ALA A 52 -8.86 -6.28 3.54
C ALA A 52 -8.89 -4.75 3.75
N ALA A 53 -7.85 -4.19 4.36
CA ALA A 53 -7.73 -2.74 4.52
C ALA A 53 -7.65 -2.02 3.17
N HIS A 54 -6.90 -2.57 2.20
CA HIS A 54 -6.82 -2.03 0.85
C HIS A 54 -8.19 -2.04 0.14
N SER A 55 -8.91 -3.16 0.20
CA SER A 55 -10.26 -3.30 -0.35
C SER A 55 -11.26 -2.30 0.27
N MET A 56 -11.19 -2.06 1.59
CA MET A 56 -11.99 -1.01 2.23
C MET A 56 -11.61 0.38 1.72
N THR A 57 -10.32 0.68 1.53
CA THR A 57 -9.89 1.99 1.00
C THR A 57 -10.35 2.21 -0.44
N GLU A 58 -10.33 1.16 -1.29
CA GLU A 58 -10.88 1.24 -2.65
C GLU A 58 -12.39 1.44 -2.64
N GLY A 59 -13.12 0.74 -1.77
CA GLY A 59 -14.56 0.91 -1.58
C GLY A 59 -14.93 2.33 -1.13
N LEU A 60 -14.18 2.86 -0.16
CA LEU A 60 -14.34 4.23 0.31
C LEU A 60 -14.00 5.24 -0.79
N ALA A 61 -12.91 5.07 -1.54
CA ALA A 61 -12.54 5.92 -2.67
C ALA A 61 -13.61 5.90 -3.78
N LYS A 62 -14.17 4.73 -4.09
CA LYS A 62 -15.26 4.56 -5.07
C LYS A 62 -16.56 5.22 -4.58
N SER A 63 -16.83 5.15 -3.28
CA SER A 63 -18.00 5.80 -2.66
C SER A 63 -17.85 7.31 -2.49
N ALA A 64 -16.62 7.82 -2.33
CA ALA A 64 -16.31 9.25 -2.18
C ALA A 64 -16.38 10.00 -3.51
N HIS A 65 -16.20 9.29 -4.64
CA HIS A 65 -16.43 9.81 -5.99
C HIS A 65 -17.44 8.93 -6.75
N PRO A 66 -18.73 8.96 -6.34
CA PRO A 66 -19.78 8.22 -7.03
C PRO A 66 -20.10 8.93 -8.35
N GLY A 67 -19.32 8.63 -9.41
CA GLY A 67 -19.56 9.17 -10.75
C GLY A 67 -18.33 9.42 -11.62
N ILE A 68 -17.11 9.48 -11.06
CA ILE A 68 -15.89 9.71 -11.87
C ILE A 68 -15.31 8.41 -12.46
N THR A 69 -15.60 7.26 -11.85
CA THR A 69 -15.04 5.97 -12.29
C THR A 69 -15.69 5.39 -13.56
N GLY A 70 -16.62 6.12 -14.19
CA GLY A 70 -17.22 5.79 -15.50
C GLY A 70 -16.76 6.68 -16.67
N ALA A 71 -15.94 7.72 -16.45
CA ALA A 71 -15.60 8.70 -17.50
C ALA A 71 -14.21 8.47 -18.15
N GLY A 72 -13.65 7.27 -18.03
CA GLY A 72 -12.30 6.94 -18.53
C GLY A 72 -12.24 5.93 -19.68
N GLY A 73 -13.37 5.39 -20.15
CA GLY A 73 -13.38 4.32 -21.16
C GLY A 73 -14.49 4.51 -22.21
N GLY A 74 -14.14 5.06 -23.36
CA GLY A 74 -15.03 5.31 -24.51
C GLY A 74 -15.74 6.67 -24.38
N LEU A 75 -15.64 7.62 -25.30
CA LEU A 75 -15.68 7.50 -26.75
C LEU A 75 -14.75 8.55 -27.38
N ALA A 76 -13.72 8.07 -28.08
CA ALA A 76 -13.34 8.67 -29.35
C ALA A 76 -14.29 8.08 -30.40
N GLY A 77 -15.00 8.90 -31.16
CA GLY A 77 -15.81 8.41 -32.28
C GLY A 77 -16.92 9.38 -32.71
N SER A 78 -16.65 10.06 -33.83
CA SER A 78 -17.52 10.91 -34.69
C SER A 78 -18.16 12.16 -34.09
#